data_AF-A0A968HDI9-F1
#
_entry.id   AF-A0A968HDI9-F1
#
_cell.length_a   1.000
_cell.length_b   1.000
_cell.length_c   1.000
_cell.angle_alpha   90.00
_cell.angle_beta   90.00
_cell.angle_gamma   90.00
#
_symmetry.space_group_name_H-M   'P 1'
#
loop_
_entity.id
_entity.type
_entity.pdbx_description
1 polymer ?
#
loop_
_entity_poly.entity_id
_entity_poly.type
_entity_poly.pdbx_seq_one_letter_code
_entity_poly.pdbx_strand_id
1 'polypeptide(L)'
;MALAFALGVFIGMSPLLGVHTVLGIIVAWVFRLNKFVTVVGVYITNPWTIVPIYTFGTWVGAKLLGVHWLMPDIDWAHLSMKDIIHSFGPLLMPFVIGSTILGVISGGLSYILVYRMIRKSRG
;
A
#
# COMPACT_ATOMS: atom_id res chain seq x y z
N MET A 1 -0.15 18.18 -9.94
CA MET A 1 0.92 17.16 -10.06
C MET A 1 1.28 16.53 -8.73
N ALA A 2 1.69 17.30 -7.70
CA ALA A 2 2.00 16.73 -6.37
C ALA A 2 0.84 15.93 -5.74
N LEU A 3 -0.37 16.51 -5.71
CA LEU A 3 -1.58 15.82 -5.21
C LEU A 3 -1.91 14.55 -6.02
N ALA A 4 -1.78 14.61 -7.34
CA ALA A 4 -2.03 13.48 -8.24
C ALA A 4 -1.11 12.30 -7.93
N PHE A 5 0.18 12.58 -7.75
CA PHE A 5 1.18 11.57 -7.40
C PHE A 5 0.90 11.01 -5.99
N ALA A 6 0.66 11.88 -5.02
CA ALA A 6 0.41 11.50 -3.63
C ALA A 6 -0.80 10.56 -3.45
N LEU A 7 -1.92 10.85 -4.14
CA LEU A 7 -3.06 9.95 -4.15
C LEU A 7 -2.75 8.64 -4.87
N GLY A 8 -1.92 8.67 -5.92
CA GLY A 8 -1.41 7.47 -6.56
C GLY A 8 -0.64 6.58 -5.58
N VAL A 9 0.31 7.17 -4.83
CA VAL A 9 1.10 6.47 -3.81
C VAL A 9 0.21 5.87 -2.72
N PHE A 10 -0.72 6.67 -2.19
CA PHE A 10 -1.69 6.21 -1.20
C PHE A 10 -2.49 5.00 -1.70
N ILE A 11 -3.03 5.08 -2.92
CA ILE A 11 -3.77 3.98 -3.53
C ILE A 11 -2.85 2.77 -3.70
N GLY A 12 -1.66 2.93 -4.28
CA GLY A 12 -0.73 1.83 -4.51
C GLY A 12 -0.34 1.07 -3.23
N MET A 13 -0.25 1.74 -2.09
CA MET A 13 0.09 1.10 -0.80
C MET A 13 -1.14 0.70 0.03
N SER A 14 -2.36 0.98 -0.45
CA SER A 14 -3.60 0.58 0.21
C SER A 14 -3.78 -0.95 0.22
N PRO A 15 -4.63 -1.50 1.12
CA PRO A 15 -4.89 -2.95 1.19
C PRO A 15 -5.66 -3.52 -0.01
N LEU A 16 -6.05 -2.69 -0.98
CA LEU A 16 -6.93 -3.04 -2.11
C LEU A 16 -6.14 -3.68 -3.27
N LEU A 17 -5.49 -4.81 -2.98
CA LEU A 17 -4.68 -5.58 -3.92
C LEU A 17 -5.42 -5.88 -5.23
N GLY A 18 -4.76 -5.63 -6.36
CA GLY A 18 -5.25 -5.98 -7.70
C GLY A 18 -6.21 -4.98 -8.33
N VAL A 19 -6.79 -4.05 -7.56
CA VAL A 19 -7.71 -3.02 -8.09
C VAL A 19 -7.11 -1.61 -8.11
N HIS A 20 -5.85 -1.46 -7.72
CA HIS A 20 -5.17 -0.17 -7.56
C HIS A 20 -5.16 0.70 -8.81
N THR A 21 -4.88 0.13 -9.99
CA THR A 21 -4.82 0.90 -11.24
C THR A 21 -6.19 1.47 -11.61
N VAL A 22 -7.23 0.66 -11.50
CA VAL A 22 -8.61 1.09 -11.78
C VAL A 22 -9.04 2.15 -10.78
N LEU A 23 -8.79 1.94 -9.48
CA LEU A 23 -9.05 2.94 -8.44
C LEU A 23 -8.27 4.22 -8.69
N GLY A 24 -7.00 4.14 -9.07
CA GLY A 24 -6.17 5.29 -9.41
C GLY A 24 -6.74 6.11 -10.56
N ILE A 25 -7.24 5.45 -11.61
CA ILE A 25 -7.88 6.11 -12.75
C ILE A 25 -9.21 6.76 -12.33
N ILE A 26 -10.05 6.06 -11.55
CA ILE A 26 -11.32 6.58 -11.06
C ILE A 26 -11.07 7.80 -10.17
N VAL A 27 -10.16 7.71 -9.21
CA VAL A 27 -9.80 8.82 -8.31
C VAL A 27 -9.23 9.98 -9.12
N ALA A 28 -8.32 9.73 -10.07
CA ALA A 28 -7.82 10.78 -10.92
C ALA A 28 -8.93 11.46 -11.75
N TRP A 29 -9.92 10.71 -12.21
CA TRP A 29 -11.06 11.25 -12.95
C TRP A 29 -11.98 12.08 -12.05
N VAL A 30 -12.39 11.57 -10.89
CA VAL A 30 -13.27 12.26 -9.92
C VAL A 30 -12.66 13.58 -9.45
N PHE A 31 -11.37 13.57 -9.09
CA PHE A 31 -10.67 14.76 -8.60
C PHE A 31 -10.06 15.62 -9.70
N ARG A 32 -10.32 15.30 -10.99
CA ARG A 32 -9.78 16.02 -12.16
C ARG A 32 -8.25 16.15 -12.14
N LEU A 33 -7.57 15.09 -11.71
CA LEU A 33 -6.11 15.00 -11.61
C LEU A 33 -5.50 14.42 -12.89
N ASN A 34 -4.19 14.61 -13.05
CA ASN A 34 -3.47 14.01 -14.16
C ASN A 34 -3.38 12.48 -13.96
N LYS A 35 -4.13 11.73 -14.78
CA LYS A 35 -4.23 10.26 -14.74
C LYS A 35 -2.87 9.59 -14.85
N PHE A 36 -1.99 10.07 -15.74
CA PHE A 36 -0.66 9.51 -15.93
C PHE A 36 0.16 9.64 -14.64
N VAL A 37 0.21 10.83 -14.05
CA VAL A 37 0.95 11.08 -12.80
C VAL A 37 0.38 10.26 -11.63
N THR A 38 -0.94 10.11 -11.55
CA THR A 38 -1.57 9.26 -10.54
C THR A 38 -1.21 7.79 -10.72
N VAL A 39 -1.28 7.26 -11.94
CA VAL A 39 -0.92 5.86 -12.23
C VAL A 39 0.57 5.59 -11.95
N VAL A 40 1.46 6.54 -12.26
CA VAL A 40 2.89 6.43 -11.89
C VAL A 40 3.05 6.31 -10.37
N GLY A 41 2.28 7.08 -9.58
CA GLY A 41 2.27 6.95 -8.12
C GLY A 41 1.75 5.59 -7.65
N VAL A 42 0.71 5.05 -8.31
CA VAL A 42 0.17 3.70 -8.00
C VAL A 42 1.22 2.61 -8.19
N TYR A 43 2.04 2.71 -9.24
CA TYR A 43 3.08 1.72 -9.56
C TYR A 43 4.32 1.74 -8.64
N ILE A 44 4.31 2.53 -7.56
CA ILE A 44 5.27 2.34 -6.46
C ILE A 44 5.18 0.91 -5.90
N THR A 45 3.97 0.35 -5.87
CA THR A 45 3.74 -1.06 -5.54
C THR A 45 3.74 -1.88 -6.83
N ASN A 46 4.89 -2.47 -7.14
CA ASN A 46 5.13 -3.33 -8.29
C ASN A 46 5.55 -4.74 -7.83
N PRO A 47 5.69 -5.74 -8.71
CA PRO A 47 6.02 -7.11 -8.29
C PRO A 47 7.26 -7.24 -7.41
N TRP A 48 8.22 -6.32 -7.52
CA TRP A 48 9.46 -6.34 -6.73
C TRP A 48 9.33 -5.61 -5.39
N THR A 49 8.48 -4.60 -5.31
CA THR A 49 8.28 -3.80 -4.07
C THR A 49 7.07 -4.27 -3.25
N ILE A 50 6.17 -5.04 -3.84
CA ILE A 50 4.91 -5.48 -3.20
C ILE A 50 5.18 -6.30 -1.93
N VAL A 51 6.08 -7.28 -2.01
CA VAL A 51 6.44 -8.15 -0.89
C VAL A 51 7.03 -7.34 0.27
N PRO A 52 8.10 -6.54 0.10
CA PRO A 52 8.66 -5.79 1.22
C PRO A 52 7.69 -4.74 1.78
N ILE A 53 6.92 -4.04 0.93
CA ILE A 53 5.94 -3.04 1.37
C ILE A 53 4.88 -3.66 2.27
N TYR A 54 4.24 -4.75 1.82
CA TYR A 54 3.15 -5.35 2.59
C TYR A 54 3.63 -6.20 3.76
N THR A 55 4.83 -6.77 3.69
CA THR A 55 5.46 -7.42 4.86
C THR A 55 5.70 -6.40 5.95
N PHE A 56 6.31 -5.25 5.60
CA PHE A 56 6.55 -4.17 6.56
C PHE A 56 5.24 -3.57 7.07
N GLY A 57 4.25 -3.35 6.19
CA GLY A 57 2.92 -2.89 6.59
C GLY A 57 2.28 -3.82 7.60
N THR A 58 2.21 -5.12 7.29
CA THR A 58 1.63 -6.13 8.18
C THR A 58 2.38 -6.18 9.52
N TRP A 59 3.71 -6.07 9.51
CA TRP A 59 4.51 -6.00 10.74
C TRP A 59 4.17 -4.76 11.58
N VAL A 60 4.07 -3.57 10.97
CA VAL A 60 3.64 -2.35 11.65
C VAL A 60 2.26 -2.52 12.26
N GLY A 61 1.30 -3.04 11.49
CA GLY A 61 -0.06 -3.28 11.96
C GLY A 61 -0.13 -4.31 13.09
N ALA A 62 0.67 -5.38 13.01
CA ALA A 62 0.73 -6.41 14.04
C ALA A 62 1.28 -5.85 15.35
N LYS A 63 2.34 -5.03 15.27
CA LYS A 63 2.91 -4.34 16.43
C LYS A 63 1.91 -3.38 17.08
N LEU A 64 1.10 -2.69 16.28
CA LEU A 64 0.04 -1.80 16.79
C LEU A 64 -1.12 -2.55 17.42
N LEU A 65 -1.47 -3.72 16.89
CA LEU A 65 -2.56 -4.56 17.40
C LEU A 65 -2.12 -5.55 18.49
N GLY A 66 -0.83 -5.58 18.86
CA GLY A 66 -0.30 -6.55 19.83
C GLY A 66 -0.32 -8.00 19.35
N VAL A 67 -0.31 -8.23 18.04
CA VAL A 67 -0.26 -9.57 17.44
C VAL A 67 1.18 -10.06 17.44
N HIS A 68 1.46 -11.10 18.22
CA HIS A 68 2.81 -11.65 18.40
C HIS A 68 3.15 -12.73 17.35
N TRP A 69 2.15 -13.37 16.75
CA TRP A 69 2.35 -14.38 15.71
C TRP A 69 2.33 -13.75 14.32
N LEU A 70 3.51 -13.51 13.77
CA LEU A 70 3.72 -13.01 12.40
C LEU A 70 4.21 -14.08 11.43
N MET A 71 4.76 -15.19 11.94
CA MET A 71 5.25 -16.30 11.12
C MET A 71 4.24 -17.45 11.19
N PRO A 72 3.48 -17.69 10.12
CA PRO A 72 2.62 -18.86 10.04
C PRO A 72 3.49 -20.13 9.99
N ASP A 73 3.17 -21.09 10.86
CA ASP A 73 3.75 -22.43 10.81
C ASP A 73 2.99 -23.21 9.72
N ILE A 74 3.60 -23.31 8.54
CA ILE A 74 2.99 -23.96 7.38
C ILE A 74 3.59 -25.35 7.25
N ASP A 75 2.78 -26.37 7.50
CA ASP A 75 3.10 -27.73 7.08
C ASP A 75 2.92 -27.85 5.56
N TRP A 76 4.03 -27.72 4.84
CA TRP A 76 4.07 -27.81 3.38
C TRP A 76 3.67 -29.19 2.85
N ALA A 77 3.72 -30.25 3.68
CA ALA A 77 3.37 -31.61 3.27
C ALA A 77 1.84 -31.85 3.27
N HIS A 78 1.10 -31.14 4.13
CA HIS A 78 -0.35 -31.34 4.33
C HIS A 78 -1.14 -30.02 4.31
N LEU A 79 -0.95 -29.23 3.25
CA LEU A 79 -1.65 -27.97 3.05
C LEU A 79 -3.17 -28.16 2.86
N SER A 80 -3.95 -27.82 3.89
CA SER A 80 -5.40 -27.66 3.79
C SER A 80 -5.81 -26.20 3.68
N MET A 81 -6.95 -25.93 3.06
CA MET A 81 -7.57 -24.59 3.05
C MET A 81 -7.83 -24.08 4.48
N LYS A 82 -8.13 -24.99 5.41
CA LYS A 82 -8.35 -24.63 6.82
C LYS A 82 -7.07 -24.11 7.49
N ASP A 83 -5.92 -24.70 7.17
CA ASP A 83 -4.63 -24.30 7.73
C ASP A 83 -4.20 -22.92 7.19
N ILE A 84 -4.47 -22.65 5.91
CA ILE A 84 -4.24 -21.33 5.32
C ILE A 84 -5.09 -20.27 6.03
N ILE A 85 -6.39 -20.51 6.20
CA ILE A 85 -7.29 -19.54 6.85
C ILE A 85 -6.90 -19.33 8.32
N HIS A 86 -6.56 -20.39 9.04
CA HIS A 86 -6.15 -20.31 10.45
C HIS A 86 -4.84 -19.51 10.61
N SER A 87 -3.88 -19.72 9.70
CA SER A 87 -2.56 -19.09 9.75
C SER A 87 -2.56 -17.64 9.25
N PHE A 88 -3.31 -17.32 8.19
CA PHE A 88 -3.32 -15.98 7.58
C PHE A 88 -4.50 -15.10 8.04
N GLY A 89 -5.60 -15.69 8.52
CA GLY A 89 -6.77 -14.96 8.99
C GLY A 89 -6.45 -13.89 10.04
N PRO A 90 -5.68 -14.21 11.09
CA PRO A 90 -5.26 -13.23 12.09
C PRO A 90 -4.37 -12.09 11.53
N LEU A 91 -3.70 -12.30 10.41
CA LEU A 91 -2.82 -11.32 9.76
C LEU A 91 -3.59 -10.32 8.87
N LEU A 92 -4.85 -10.60 8.54
CA LEU A 92 -5.67 -9.72 7.69
C LEU A 92 -5.86 -8.33 8.32
N MET A 93 -6.18 -8.27 9.62
CA MET A 93 -6.39 -6.99 10.31
C MET A 93 -5.08 -6.19 10.46
N PRO A 94 -3.96 -6.78 10.92
CA PRO A 94 -2.63 -6.18 10.83
C PRO A 94 -2.29 -5.65 9.43
N PHE A 95 -2.54 -6.44 8.39
CA PHE A 95 -2.30 -6.04 7.02
C PHE A 95 -3.11 -4.80 6.63
N VAL A 96 -4.42 -4.78 6.90
CA VAL A 96 -5.30 -3.65 6.55
C VAL A 96 -4.88 -2.38 7.27
N ILE A 97 -4.68 -2.45 8.59
CA ILE A 97 -4.29 -1.27 9.38
C ILE A 97 -2.91 -0.77 8.96
N GLY A 98 -1.94 -1.69 8.89
CA GLY A 98 -0.56 -1.37 8.59
C GLY A 98 -0.37 -0.78 7.19
N SER A 99 -0.96 -1.40 6.17
CA SER A 99 -0.94 -0.88 4.79
C SER A 99 -1.64 0.47 4.66
N THR A 100 -2.77 0.68 5.35
CA THR A 100 -3.46 1.97 5.37
C THR A 100 -2.58 3.06 5.99
N ILE A 101 -1.95 2.80 7.14
CA ILE A 101 -1.05 3.75 7.79
C ILE A 101 0.15 4.07 6.90
N LEU A 102 0.80 3.05 6.34
CA LEU A 102 1.90 3.26 5.41
C LEU A 102 1.48 4.04 4.17
N GLY A 103 0.29 3.77 3.62
CA GLY A 103 -0.28 4.52 2.50
C GLY A 103 -0.48 5.98 2.84
N VAL A 104 -1.03 6.31 4.02
CA VAL A 104 -1.23 7.70 4.45
C VAL A 104 0.11 8.42 4.61
N ILE A 105 1.08 7.78 5.28
CA ILE A 105 2.40 8.37 5.53
C ILE A 105 3.15 8.59 4.21
N SER A 106 3.24 7.56 3.37
CA SER A 106 3.92 7.63 2.06
C SER A 106 3.24 8.61 1.10
N GLY A 107 1.90 8.65 1.08
CA GLY A 107 1.12 9.64 0.35
C GLY A 107 1.43 11.07 0.80
N GLY A 108 1.45 11.31 2.11
CA GLY A 108 1.83 12.62 2.66
C GLY A 108 3.27 13.02 2.35
N LEU A 109 4.23 12.11 2.54
CA LEU A 109 5.64 12.34 2.23
C LEU A 109 5.86 12.62 0.74
N SER A 110 5.23 11.83 -0.13
CA SER A 110 5.34 12.02 -1.57
C SER A 110 4.74 13.35 -2.04
N TYR A 111 3.65 13.81 -1.42
CA TYR A 111 3.13 15.16 -1.66
C TYR A 111 4.18 16.23 -1.37
N ILE A 112 4.80 16.18 -0.19
CA ILE A 112 5.82 17.14 0.24
C ILE A 112 7.02 17.11 -0.70
N LEU A 113 7.53 15.92 -1.02
CA LEU A 113 8.70 15.74 -1.90
C LEU A 113 8.43 16.31 -3.30
N VAL A 114 7.33 15.90 -3.94
CA VAL A 114 6.99 16.36 -5.30
C VAL A 114 6.70 17.86 -5.31
N TYR A 115 6.02 18.39 -4.28
CA TYR A 115 5.78 19.82 -4.15
C TYR A 115 7.09 20.62 -4.05
N ARG A 116 8.04 20.16 -3.22
CA ARG A 116 9.36 20.81 -3.07
C ARG A 116 10.18 20.76 -4.37
N MET A 117 10.18 19.61 -5.06
CA MET A 117 10.87 19.46 -6.35
C MET A 117 10.33 20.42 -7.40
N ILE A 118 9.00 20.51 -7.54
CA ILE A 118 8.37 21.41 -8.51
C ILE A 118 8.66 22.88 -8.17
N ARG A 119 8.62 23.26 -6.89
CA ARG A 119 8.92 24.63 -6.47
C ARG A 119 10.37 25.02 -6.74
N LYS A 120 11.32 24.11 -6.50
CA LYS A 120 12.76 24.34 -6.77
C LYS A 120 13.05 24.48 -8.27
N SER A 121 12.35 23.72 -9.12
CA SER A 121 12.52 23.78 -10.58
C SER A 121 11.95 25.04 -11.24
N ARG A 122 11.17 25.84 -10.51
CA ARG A 122 10.50 27.06 -11.00
C ARG A 122 11.14 28.35 -10.48
N GLY A 123 12.20 28.25 -9.68
CA GLY A 123 12.97 29.38 -9.15
C GLY A 123 14.36 29.46 -9.75
#